data_AF-A0A972T760-F1
#
_entry.id   AF-A0A972T760-F1
#
_cell.length_a   1.000
_cell.length_b   1.000
_cell.length_c   1.000
_cell.angle_alpha   90.00
_cell.angle_beta   90.00
_cell.angle_gamma   90.00
#
_symmetry.space_group_name_H-M   'P 1'
#
loop_
_entity.id
_entity.type
_entity.pdbx_description
1 polymer ?
#
loop_
_entity_poly.entity_id
_entity_poly.type
_entity_poly.pdbx_seq_one_letter_code
_entity_poly.pdbx_strand_id
1 'polypeptide(L)' 'MNRIPCKYCGREIPPEANFCWYCNRQLISQPERPETGQKYKSAKQRALVWAFALVIGLAIILFFVIGSGG' A
#
# COMPACT_ATOMS: atom_id res chain seq x y z
N MET A 1 -24.06 -32.62 10.20
CA MET A 1 -23.72 -31.19 9.94
C MET A 1 -22.71 -30.77 11.00
N ASN A 2 -21.48 -30.44 10.61
CA ASN A 2 -20.45 -30.00 11.55
C ASN A 2 -20.70 -28.54 11.94
N ARG A 3 -20.74 -28.21 13.23
CA ARG A 3 -20.91 -26.85 13.75
C ARG A 3 -19.90 -26.62 14.87
N ILE A 4 -19.39 -25.40 14.97
CA ILE A 4 -18.45 -25.01 16.04
C ILE A 4 -19.08 -23.94 16.93
N PRO A 5 -18.73 -23.89 18.22
CA PRO A 5 -19.19 -22.82 19.10
C PRO A 5 -18.47 -21.51 18.78
N CYS A 6 -19.20 -20.41 18.73
CA CYS A 6 -18.65 -19.06 18.60
C CYS A 6 -17.78 -18.71 19.82
N LYS A 7 -16.52 -18.30 19.59
CA LYS A 7 -15.57 -17.91 20.65
C LYS A 7 -16.02 -16.73 21.53
N TYR A 8 -17.04 -15.97 21.11
CA TYR A 8 -17.52 -14.78 21.82
C TYR A 8 -18.86 -14.95 22.54
N CYS A 9 -19.72 -15.87 22.09
CA CYS A 9 -21.06 -16.01 22.65
C CYS A 9 -21.49 -17.47 22.89
N GLY A 10 -20.66 -18.44 22.50
CA GLY A 10 -20.91 -19.86 22.72
C GLY A 10 -21.93 -20.51 21.77
N ARG A 11 -22.65 -19.73 20.94
CA ARG A 11 -23.66 -20.31 20.02
C ARG A 11 -23.02 -21.07 18.87
N GLU A 12 -23.70 -22.13 18.44
CA GLU A 12 -23.30 -22.96 17.32
C GLU A 12 -23.44 -22.24 15.98
N ILE A 13 -22.37 -22.29 15.20
CA ILE A 13 -22.25 -21.65 13.89
C ILE A 13 -21.52 -22.59 12.91
N PRO A 14 -21.67 -22.37 11.59
CA PRO A 14 -20.89 -23.11 10.60
C PRO A 14 -19.39 -22.88 10.79
N PRO A 15 -18.54 -23.90 10.60
CA PRO A 15 -17.08 -23.74 10.70
C PRO A 15 -16.52 -22.81 9.61
N GLU A 16 -17.20 -22.65 8.47
CA GLU A 16 -16.82 -21.71 7.41
C GLU A 16 -17.30 -20.27 7.68
N ALA A 17 -18.04 -20.03 8.77
CA ALA A 17 -18.57 -18.71 9.07
C ALA A 17 -17.45 -17.75 9.51
N ASN A 18 -17.18 -16.74 8.69
CA ASN A 18 -16.28 -15.63 9.03
C ASN A 18 -16.86 -14.68 10.09
N PHE A 19 -18.15 -14.80 10.38
CA PHE A 19 -18.89 -13.86 11.20
C PHE A 19 -20.00 -14.59 11.97
N CYS A 20 -20.23 -14.18 13.22
CA CYS A 20 -21.32 -14.71 14.03
C CYS A 20 -22.55 -13.80 13.94
N TRP A 21 -23.63 -14.28 13.31
CA TRP A 21 -24.90 -13.55 13.19
C TRP A 21 -25.68 -13.37 14.50
N TYR A 22 -25.26 -14.04 15.58
CA TYR A 22 -25.94 -13.95 16.89
C TYR A 22 -25.36 -12.88 17.80
N CYS A 23 -24.06 -12.62 17.71
CA CYS A 23 -23.38 -11.62 18.53
C CYS A 23 -22.71 -10.51 17.71
N ASN A 24 -22.93 -10.54 16.40
CA ASN A 24 -22.46 -9.58 15.41
C ASN A 24 -20.94 -9.34 15.43
N ARG A 25 -20.16 -10.39 15.75
CA ARG A 25 -18.69 -10.33 15.77
C ARG A 25 -18.06 -11.14 14.66
N GLN A 26 -16.98 -10.60 14.09
CA GLN A 26 -16.13 -11.30 13.14
C GLN A 26 -15.31 -12.37 13.88
N LEU A 27 -15.29 -13.58 13.33
CA LEU A 27 -14.64 -14.76 13.92
C LEU A 27 -13.24 -14.95 13.34
N ILE A 28 -13.09 -14.60 12.07
CA ILE A 28 -11.86 -14.69 11.30
C ILE A 28 -11.31 -13.26 11.20
N SER A 29 -10.14 -13.04 11.80
CA SER A 29 -9.25 -11.97 11.38
C SER A 29 -8.80 -12.34 9.98
N GLN A 30 -9.30 -11.63 8.96
CA GLN A 30 -8.85 -11.78 7.59
C GLN A 30 -7.32 -11.83 7.62
N PRO A 31 -6.65 -12.85 7.03
CA PRO A 31 -5.20 -12.88 7.01
C PRO A 31 -4.76 -11.56 6.41
N GLU A 32 -3.88 -10.87 7.15
CA GLU A 32 -3.31 -9.58 6.78
C GLU A 32 -3.02 -9.64 5.28
N ARG A 33 -3.86 -8.96 4.49
CA ARG A 33 -3.63 -8.87 3.06
C ARG A 33 -2.27 -8.21 3.00
N PRO A 34 -1.21 -8.85 2.47
CA PRO A 34 0.10 -8.24 2.49
C PRO A 34 -0.07 -6.88 1.86
N GLU A 35 0.17 -5.82 2.64
CA GLU A 35 0.12 -4.44 2.19
C GLU A 35 1.28 -4.15 1.23
N THR A 36 1.24 -4.85 0.10
CA THR A 36 2.02 -4.57 -1.09
C THR A 36 1.34 -3.42 -1.82
N GLY A 37 1.48 -2.20 -1.28
CA GLY A 37 0.93 -1.04 -1.96
C GLY A 37 1.14 0.27 -1.25
N GLN A 38 2.11 1.05 -1.73
CA GLN A 38 2.13 2.53 -1.61
C GLN A 38 2.60 3.19 -0.31
N LYS A 39 3.65 2.70 0.35
CA LYS A 39 4.48 3.60 1.19
C LYS A 39 5.99 3.53 0.95
N TYR A 40 6.47 2.72 0.00
CA TYR A 40 7.91 2.60 -0.31
C TYR A 40 8.37 3.39 -1.55
N LYS A 41 7.46 4.10 -2.23
CA LYS A 41 7.78 4.91 -3.43
C LYS A 41 7.99 6.40 -3.15
N SER A 42 7.95 6.86 -1.90
CA SER A 42 7.92 8.31 -1.61
C SER A 42 9.30 8.96 -1.43
N ALA A 43 10.29 8.28 -0.86
CA ALA A 43 11.62 8.88 -0.64
C ALA A 43 12.53 8.77 -1.87
N LYS A 44 12.66 7.56 -2.44
CA LYS A 44 13.57 7.32 -3.57
C LYS A 44 13.08 7.91 -4.90
N GLN A 45 11.76 7.94 -5.17
CA GLN A 45 11.27 8.56 -6.41
C GLN A 45 11.38 10.08 -6.38
N ARG A 46 11.14 10.72 -5.23
CA ARG A 46 11.34 12.17 -5.10
C ARG A 46 12.81 12.54 -5.33
N ALA A 47 13.74 11.81 -4.71
CA ALA A 47 15.18 12.04 -4.91
C ALA A 47 15.60 11.89 -6.38
N LEU A 48 15.07 10.88 -7.09
CA LEU A 48 15.37 10.65 -8.50
C LEU A 48 14.82 11.78 -9.39
N VAL A 49 13.59 12.26 -9.14
CA VAL A 49 13.00 13.37 -9.90
C VAL A 49 13.83 14.66 -9.74
N TRP A 50 14.27 14.98 -8.52
CA TRP A 50 15.12 16.14 -8.27
C TRP A 50 16.49 16.03 -8.95
N ALA A 51 17.11 14.85 -8.94
CA ALA A 51 18.38 14.62 -9.64
C ALA A 51 18.25 14.85 -11.15
N PHE A 52 17.21 14.29 -11.78
CA PHE A 52 16.97 14.51 -13.23
C PHE A 52 16.70 15.98 -13.56
N ALA A 53 15.90 16.68 -12.74
CA ALA A 53 15.60 18.09 -12.95
C ALA A 53 16.86 18.98 -12.92
N LEU A 54 17.79 18.71 -11.98
CA LEU A 54 19.05 19.46 -11.88
C LEU A 54 19.97 19.22 -13.08
N VAL A 55 20.09 17.97 -13.54
CA VAL A 55 20.92 17.63 -14.70
C VAL A 55 20.37 18.27 -15.98
N ILE A 56 19.06 18.17 -16.21
CA ILE A 56 18.41 18.76 -17.39
C ILE A 56 18.52 20.29 -17.35
N GLY A 57 18.28 20.92 -16.19
CA GLY A 57 18.43 22.36 -16.03
C GLY A 57 19.85 22.85 -16.32
N LEU A 58 20.87 22.17 -15.79
CA LEU A 58 22.28 22.48 -16.07
C LEU A 58 22.62 22.34 -17.55
N ALA A 59 22.16 21.26 -18.20
CA ALA A 59 22.39 21.05 -19.63
C ALA A 59 21.76 22.15 -20.49
N ILE A 60 20.53 22.59 -20.16
CA ILE A 60 19.85 23.69 -20.84
C ILE A 60 20.63 25.00 -20.65
N ILE A 61 21.05 25.31 -19.43
CA ILE A 61 21.82 26.54 -19.14
C ILE A 61 23.13 26.54 -19.95
N LEU A 62 23.89 25.43 -19.92
CA LEU A 62 25.12 25.31 -20.68
C LEU A 62 24.88 25.43 -22.19
N PHE A 63 23.81 24.80 -22.70
CA PHE A 63 23.43 24.92 -24.10
C PHE A 63 23.14 26.37 -24.51
N PHE A 64 22.40 27.12 -23.70
CA PHE A 64 22.13 28.53 -23.98
C PHE A 64 23.37 29.41 -23.82
N VAL A 65 24.20 29.20 -22.80
CA VAL A 65 25.42 29.99 -22.58
C VAL A 65 26.46 29.76 -23.68
N ILE A 66 26.64 28.52 -24.11
CA ILE A 66 27.61 28.15 -25.15
C ILE A 66 27.06 28.42 -26.55
N GLY A 67 25.76 28.17 -26.77
CA GLY A 67 25.10 28.34 -28.06
C GLY A 67 24.74 29.79 -28.42
N SER A 68 24.55 30.67 -27.43
CA SER A 68 24.24 32.10 -27.69
C SER A 68 25.50 32.99 -27.74
N GLY A 69 26.69 32.40 -27.59
CA GLY A 69 27.97 33.11 -27.60
C GLY A 69 28.79 32.97 -28.88
N GLY A 70 28.17 32.47 -29.97
CA GLY A 70 28.77 32.32 -31.30
C GLY A 70 28.22 33.32 -32.31
#